data_AF-A0A2V8LAH3-F1
#
_entry.id   AF-A0A2V8LAH3-F1
#
_cell.length_a   1.000
_cell.length_b   1.000
_cell.length_c   1.000
_cell.angle_alpha   90.00
_cell.angle_beta   90.00
_cell.angle_gamma   90.00
#
_symmetry.space_group_name_H-M   'P 1'
#
loop_
_entity.id
_entity.type
_entity.pdbx_description
1 polymer ?
#
loop_
_entity_poly.entity_id
_entity_poly.type
_entity_poly.pdbx_seq_one_letter_code
_entity_poly.pdbx_strand_id
1 'polypeptide(L)'
;MRPFTSLRSTNSSLTWEIASRRQGQPWCWDATAPRVTSSLHWAIGAGLLVIATPIGLEGHWITIGWFFEAGALFWVGYKTSTRSLKYVGAAALALGVARLIAFDNFNVSRIVFNDRMLTFAVAIAVLATIARVVARSAVGQEKRALPFLIVSINLLALHALNQEIGNAYQQQAARDFAYSATWMVYGAGLMMAGFWWKSQFLRWQALILIAITVGKVFIYDTASLDIGYRILSFIALGLLLLATSYWYEKKRSPG
;
A
#
# COMPACT_ATOMS: atom_id res chain seq x y z
N MET A 1 -39.47 94.23 11.79
CA MET A 1 -39.16 93.11 10.88
C MET A 1 -37.87 92.43 11.32
N ARG A 2 -37.97 91.18 11.80
CA ARG A 2 -37.01 90.04 11.72
C ARG A 2 -37.35 89.07 12.87
N PRO A 3 -37.91 87.87 12.60
CA PRO A 3 -38.21 86.91 13.65
C PRO A 3 -37.01 86.00 13.93
N PHE A 4 -36.91 85.60 15.19
CA PHE A 4 -36.00 84.59 15.73
C PHE A 4 -36.29 83.21 15.12
N THR A 5 -35.22 82.53 14.68
CA THR A 5 -35.18 81.15 14.25
C THR A 5 -35.32 80.21 15.45
N SER A 6 -36.31 79.30 15.40
CA SER A 6 -36.47 78.24 16.38
C SER A 6 -35.46 77.11 16.15
N LEU A 7 -34.81 76.69 17.24
CA LEU A 7 -33.95 75.51 17.31
C LEU A 7 -34.78 74.24 17.13
N ARG A 8 -34.39 73.44 16.14
CA ARG A 8 -34.95 72.13 15.83
C ARG A 8 -34.56 71.12 16.92
N SER A 9 -35.52 70.74 17.75
CA SER A 9 -35.44 69.59 18.66
C SER A 9 -35.20 68.32 17.84
N THR A 10 -34.03 67.72 17.99
CA THR A 10 -33.66 66.44 17.39
C THR A 10 -34.44 65.30 18.06
N ASN A 11 -35.12 64.53 17.22
CA ASN A 11 -36.05 63.47 17.60
C ASN A 11 -35.27 62.26 18.15
N SER A 12 -35.22 62.12 19.48
CA SER A 12 -34.56 61.00 20.20
C SER A 12 -35.32 59.67 20.13
N SER A 13 -36.43 59.62 19.39
CA SER A 13 -37.25 58.42 19.25
C SER A 13 -36.75 57.43 18.19
N LEU A 14 -35.87 57.85 17.28
CA LEU A 14 -35.36 56.96 16.22
C LEU A 14 -34.19 56.07 16.66
N THR A 15 -33.53 56.40 17.78
CA THR A 15 -32.35 55.65 18.25
C THR A 15 -32.73 54.35 18.98
N TRP A 16 -33.86 54.31 19.69
CA TRP A 16 -34.31 53.09 20.38
C TRP A 16 -34.95 52.06 19.43
N GLU A 17 -35.49 52.52 18.30
CA GLU A 17 -36.12 51.65 17.29
C GLU A 17 -35.09 50.83 16.48
N ILE A 18 -33.88 51.38 16.30
CA ILE A 18 -32.75 50.67 15.69
C ILE A 18 -32.07 49.73 16.71
N ALA A 19 -32.02 50.12 17.99
CA ALA A 19 -31.43 49.30 19.05
C ALA A 19 -32.26 48.05 19.39
N SER A 20 -33.60 48.15 19.34
CA SER A 20 -34.50 47.04 19.65
C SER A 20 -34.55 45.97 18.55
N ARG A 21 -34.26 46.31 17.29
CA ARG A 21 -34.20 45.34 16.18
C ARG A 21 -32.99 44.40 16.21
N ARG A 22 -31.94 44.69 17.00
CA ARG A 22 -30.78 43.80 17.15
C ARG A 22 -30.93 42.75 18.26
N GLN A 23 -31.86 42.93 19.20
CA GLN A 23 -32.02 42.03 20.35
C GLN A 23 -32.89 40.79 20.07
N GLY A 24 -33.40 40.66 18.84
CA GLY A 24 -34.30 39.57 18.43
C GLY A 24 -33.70 38.58 17.45
N GLN A 25 -32.39 38.56 17.20
CA GLN A 25 -31.80 37.44 16.47
C GLN A 25 -31.65 36.26 17.45
N PRO A 26 -32.47 35.20 17.35
CA PRO A 26 -32.17 33.98 18.08
C PRO A 26 -30.76 33.57 17.67
N TRP A 27 -29.93 33.20 18.65
CA TRP A 27 -28.65 32.55 18.40
C TRP A 27 -28.89 31.39 17.44
N CYS A 28 -28.75 31.61 16.13
CA CYS A 28 -28.60 30.52 15.19
C CYS A 28 -27.22 30.00 15.53
N TRP A 29 -27.18 28.91 16.29
CA TRP A 29 -26.04 28.03 16.26
C TRP A 29 -25.80 27.80 14.79
N ASP A 30 -24.74 28.39 14.25
CA ASP A 30 -24.21 27.96 12.99
C ASP A 30 -23.94 26.47 13.17
N ALA A 31 -24.88 25.64 12.76
CA ALA A 31 -24.81 24.18 12.77
C ALA A 31 -23.73 23.68 11.79
N THR A 32 -22.88 24.59 11.33
CA THR A 32 -21.59 24.40 10.68
C THR A 32 -20.47 24.32 11.73
N ALA A 33 -20.74 23.89 12.96
CA ALA A 33 -19.70 23.27 13.80
C ALA A 33 -18.98 22.24 12.91
N PRO A 34 -17.72 22.51 12.49
CA PRO A 34 -17.30 21.99 11.21
C PRO A 34 -17.12 20.48 11.33
N ARG A 35 -17.73 19.69 10.44
CA ARG A 35 -17.44 18.25 10.30
C ARG A 35 -15.92 17.98 10.23
N VAL A 36 -15.16 18.97 9.79
CA VAL A 36 -13.69 19.02 9.78
C VAL A 36 -13.10 18.80 11.18
N THR A 37 -13.66 19.37 12.25
CA THR A 37 -13.10 19.28 13.60
C THR A 37 -13.15 17.84 14.14
N SER A 38 -14.24 17.11 13.93
CA SER A 38 -14.34 15.70 14.35
C SER A 38 -13.31 14.83 13.62
N SER A 39 -13.19 15.00 12.29
CA SER A 39 -12.20 14.24 11.50
C SER A 39 -10.75 14.52 11.89
N LEU A 40 -10.46 15.73 12.37
CA LEU A 40 -9.13 16.14 12.78
C LEU A 40 -8.70 15.45 14.09
N HIS A 41 -9.60 15.36 15.08
CA HIS A 41 -9.31 14.67 16.34
C HIS A 41 -8.99 13.18 16.13
N TRP A 42 -9.74 12.50 15.26
CA TRP A 42 -9.46 11.10 14.92
C TRP A 42 -8.10 10.92 14.22
N ALA A 43 -7.75 11.83 13.32
CA ALA A 43 -6.46 11.79 12.62
C ALA A 43 -5.28 12.06 13.57
N ILE A 44 -5.42 13.00 14.49
CA ILE A 44 -4.41 13.28 15.53
C ILE A 44 -4.25 12.08 16.45
N GLY A 45 -5.36 11.51 16.95
CA GLY A 45 -5.31 10.33 17.81
C GLY A 45 -4.66 9.13 17.13
N ALA A 46 -4.98 8.89 15.86
CA ALA A 46 -4.32 7.89 15.04
C ALA A 46 -2.82 8.16 14.90
N GLY A 47 -2.42 9.38 14.57
CA GLY A 47 -1.01 9.74 14.44
C GLY A 47 -0.21 9.53 15.73
N LEU A 48 -0.81 9.84 16.88
CA LEU A 48 -0.20 9.59 18.19
C LEU A 48 -0.05 8.08 18.47
N LEU A 49 -1.01 7.26 18.05
CA LEU A 49 -0.96 5.80 18.23
C LEU A 49 0.15 5.18 17.37
N VAL A 50 0.32 5.63 16.13
CA VAL A 50 1.44 5.22 15.24
C VAL A 50 2.79 5.49 15.92
N ILE A 51 2.93 6.63 16.59
CA ILE A 51 4.15 7.04 17.30
C ILE A 51 4.31 6.30 18.64
N ALA A 52 3.21 6.04 19.35
CA ALA A 52 3.24 5.32 20.63
C ALA A 52 3.64 3.85 20.47
N THR A 53 3.27 3.22 19.35
CA THR A 53 3.54 1.80 19.06
C THR A 53 5.03 1.43 19.19
N PRO A 54 6.00 2.11 18.53
CA PRO A 54 7.42 1.81 18.71
C PRO A 54 7.98 2.12 20.10
N ILE A 55 7.28 2.92 20.91
CA ILE A 55 7.69 3.25 22.28
C ILE A 55 7.21 2.16 23.26
N GLY A 56 6.02 1.60 23.03
CA GLY A 56 5.38 0.65 23.95
C GLY A 56 5.59 -0.82 23.62
N LEU A 57 6.09 -1.16 22.44
CA LEU A 57 6.29 -2.54 21.98
C LEU A 57 7.76 -2.80 21.68
N GLU A 58 8.17 -4.07 21.74
CA GLU A 58 9.55 -4.47 21.49
C GLU A 58 9.67 -5.40 20.28
N GLY A 59 10.80 -5.30 19.56
CA GLY A 59 11.13 -6.19 18.45
C GLY A 59 10.08 -6.23 17.33
N HIS A 60 9.60 -7.43 17.02
CA HIS A 60 8.66 -7.70 15.94
C HIS A 60 7.21 -7.32 16.28
N TRP A 61 6.88 -7.15 17.56
CA TRP A 61 5.54 -6.73 17.99
C TRP A 61 5.20 -5.32 17.49
N ILE A 62 6.20 -4.46 17.31
CA ILE A 62 6.01 -3.12 16.72
C ILE A 62 5.43 -3.22 15.30
N THR A 63 5.97 -4.14 14.50
CA THR A 63 5.51 -4.36 13.13
C THR A 63 4.09 -4.91 13.10
N ILE A 64 3.78 -5.88 13.96
CA ILE A 64 2.40 -6.38 14.15
C ILE A 64 1.47 -5.23 14.50
N GLY A 65 1.87 -4.36 15.45
CA GLY A 65 1.11 -3.18 15.87
C GLY A 65 0.75 -2.26 14.70
N TRP A 66 1.72 -1.87 13.87
CA TRP A 66 1.47 -1.02 12.70
C TRP A 66 0.56 -1.68 11.65
N PHE A 67 0.65 -2.99 11.44
CA PHE A 67 -0.27 -3.69 10.55
C PHE A 67 -1.70 -3.71 11.10
N PHE A 68 -1.88 -4.00 12.39
CA PHE A 68 -3.20 -3.95 13.03
C PHE A 68 -3.80 -2.54 12.99
N GLU A 69 -2.99 -1.53 13.31
CA GLU A 69 -3.39 -0.13 13.27
C GLU A 69 -3.80 0.30 11.85
N ALA A 70 -2.99 -0.02 10.84
CA ALA A 70 -3.33 0.25 9.44
C ALA A 70 -4.67 -0.39 9.05
N GLY A 71 -4.90 -1.65 9.43
CA GLY A 71 -6.16 -2.34 9.19
C GLY A 71 -7.35 -1.64 9.84
N ALA A 72 -7.22 -1.23 11.10
CA ALA A 72 -8.26 -0.51 11.84
C ALA A 72 -8.55 0.87 11.21
N LEU A 73 -7.51 1.63 10.86
CA LEU A 73 -7.65 2.95 10.24
C LEU A 73 -8.31 2.88 8.87
N PHE A 74 -7.98 1.87 8.06
CA PHE A 74 -8.66 1.65 6.78
C PHE A 74 -10.11 1.24 6.97
N TRP A 75 -10.41 0.36 7.93
CA TRP A 75 -11.79 -0.02 8.26
C TRP A 75 -12.62 1.22 8.62
N VAL A 76 -12.15 2.02 9.57
CA VAL A 76 -12.85 3.22 10.03
C VAL A 76 -12.90 4.28 8.92
N GLY A 77 -11.81 4.45 8.17
CA GLY A 77 -11.72 5.41 7.07
C GLY A 77 -12.70 5.11 5.94
N TYR A 78 -12.96 3.84 5.63
CA TYR A 78 -13.99 3.44 4.67
C TYR A 78 -15.40 3.54 5.24
N LYS A 79 -15.62 3.24 6.53
CA LYS A 79 -16.93 3.37 7.18
C LYS A 79 -17.38 4.84 7.30
N THR A 80 -16.45 5.74 7.57
CA THR A 80 -16.73 7.17 7.78
C THR A 80 -16.52 8.02 6.52
N SER A 81 -16.04 7.43 5.42
CA SER A 81 -15.65 8.13 4.17
C SER A 81 -14.64 9.26 4.38
N THR A 82 -13.85 9.22 5.45
CA THR A 82 -12.88 10.26 5.80
C THR A 82 -11.55 10.04 5.09
N ARG A 83 -11.19 10.95 4.20
CA ARG A 83 -9.96 10.83 3.40
C ARG A 83 -8.68 10.87 4.23
N SER A 84 -8.64 11.72 5.26
CA SER A 84 -7.47 11.85 6.15
C SER A 84 -7.11 10.55 6.85
N LEU A 85 -8.11 9.81 7.34
CA LEU A 85 -7.90 8.54 8.03
C LEU A 85 -7.34 7.44 7.10
N LYS A 86 -7.78 7.42 5.83
CA LYS A 86 -7.22 6.52 4.82
C LYS A 86 -5.74 6.84 4.53
N TYR A 87 -5.36 8.12 4.50
CA TYR A 87 -3.96 8.51 4.30
C TYR A 87 -3.08 8.15 5.50
N VAL A 88 -3.54 8.38 6.73
CA VAL A 88 -2.81 7.96 7.94
C VAL A 88 -2.68 6.44 7.99
N GLY A 89 -3.75 5.70 7.68
CA GLY A 89 -3.70 4.24 7.56
C GLY A 89 -2.75 3.75 6.46
N ALA A 90 -2.69 4.43 5.32
CA ALA A 90 -1.74 4.12 4.25
C ALA A 90 -0.29 4.38 4.67
N ALA A 91 -0.03 5.46 5.41
CA ALA A 91 1.29 5.75 5.96
C ALA A 91 1.72 4.70 7.00
N ALA A 92 0.82 4.34 7.94
CA ALA A 92 1.07 3.28 8.91
C ALA A 92 1.37 1.93 8.22
N LEU A 93 0.62 1.59 7.17
CA LEU A 93 0.86 0.39 6.38
C LEU A 93 2.23 0.41 5.70
N ALA A 94 2.59 1.53 5.08
CA ALA A 94 3.88 1.69 4.42
C ALA A 94 5.05 1.57 5.41
N LEU A 95 4.92 2.14 6.61
CA LEU A 95 5.90 2.02 7.69
C LEU A 95 6.02 0.56 8.18
N GLY A 96 4.90 -0.12 8.38
CA GLY A 96 4.83 -1.55 8.70
C GLY A 96 5.60 -2.41 7.70
N VAL A 97 5.33 -2.23 6.40
CA VAL A 97 6.00 -2.96 5.32
C VAL A 97 7.49 -2.62 5.26
N ALA A 98 7.84 -1.33 5.35
CA ALA A 98 9.24 -0.90 5.28
C ALA A 98 10.06 -1.48 6.44
N ARG A 99 9.53 -1.45 7.66
CA ARG A 99 10.18 -2.03 8.83
C ARG A 99 10.33 -3.54 8.74
N LEU A 100 9.29 -4.24 8.34
CA LEU A 100 9.31 -5.69 8.17
C LEU A 100 10.42 -6.14 7.21
N ILE A 101 10.68 -5.35 6.16
CA ILE A 101 11.71 -5.65 5.15
C ILE A 101 13.12 -5.22 5.62
N ALA A 102 13.24 -4.03 6.22
CA ALA A 102 14.55 -3.40 6.45
C ALA A 102 15.14 -3.68 7.84
N PHE A 103 14.32 -3.91 8.86
CA PHE A 103 14.78 -3.90 10.25
C PHE A 103 14.42 -5.16 11.05
N ASP A 104 13.38 -5.91 10.68
CA ASP A 104 13.00 -7.11 11.41
C ASP A 104 13.92 -8.30 11.08
N ASN A 105 15.02 -8.38 11.81
CA ASN A 105 15.92 -9.54 11.83
C ASN A 105 15.40 -10.58 12.82
N PHE A 106 14.61 -11.53 12.32
CA PHE A 106 14.13 -12.65 13.10
C PHE A 106 15.26 -13.66 13.33
N ASN A 107 15.63 -13.89 14.59
CA ASN A 107 16.48 -15.01 14.98
C ASN A 107 15.62 -16.25 15.16
N VAL A 108 15.63 -17.12 14.15
CA VAL A 108 14.70 -18.24 14.03
C VAL A 108 15.37 -19.51 14.54
N SER A 109 14.93 -20.04 15.69
CA SER A 109 15.46 -21.30 16.26
C SER A 109 14.69 -22.55 15.82
N ARG A 110 13.48 -22.38 15.28
CA ARG A 110 12.62 -23.44 14.74
C ARG A 110 12.25 -23.14 13.29
N ILE A 111 12.43 -24.12 12.42
CA ILE A 111 12.20 -23.98 10.97
C ILE A 111 10.69 -23.79 10.67
N VAL A 112 9.80 -24.55 11.30
CA VAL A 112 8.35 -24.45 11.06
C VAL A 112 7.63 -23.83 12.27
N PHE A 113 6.62 -22.97 12.01
CA PHE A 113 5.88 -22.19 13.02
C PHE A 113 6.73 -21.16 13.80
N ASN A 114 7.52 -20.39 13.04
CA ASN A 114 8.23 -19.16 13.43
C ASN A 114 7.31 -18.02 13.92
N ASP A 115 7.72 -17.20 14.90
CA ASP A 115 7.29 -15.80 15.05
C ASP A 115 7.42 -15.02 13.73
N ARG A 116 8.47 -15.31 12.94
CA ARG A 116 8.62 -14.79 11.56
C ARG A 116 7.44 -15.19 10.67
N MET A 117 7.06 -16.46 10.69
CA MET A 117 5.94 -16.94 9.89
C MET A 117 4.64 -16.27 10.31
N LEU A 118 4.45 -16.06 11.62
CA LEU A 118 3.30 -15.35 12.18
C LEU A 118 3.26 -13.89 11.70
N THR A 119 4.36 -13.14 11.76
CA THR A 119 4.39 -11.73 11.36
C THR A 119 4.11 -11.54 9.87
N PHE A 120 4.72 -12.36 9.00
CA PHE A 120 4.42 -12.35 7.56
C PHE A 120 2.97 -12.76 7.28
N ALA A 121 2.43 -13.75 7.98
CA ALA A 121 1.03 -14.16 7.82
C ALA A 121 0.07 -13.04 8.22
N VAL A 122 0.31 -12.34 9.33
CA VAL A 122 -0.48 -11.18 9.77
C VAL A 122 -0.40 -10.06 8.73
N ALA A 123 0.80 -9.72 8.25
CA ALA A 123 1.00 -8.69 7.24
C ALA A 123 0.22 -9.00 5.95
N ILE A 124 0.31 -10.22 5.44
CA ILE A 124 -0.40 -10.67 4.24
C ILE A 124 -1.92 -10.65 4.47
N ALA A 125 -2.40 -11.11 5.63
CA ALA A 125 -3.82 -11.12 5.96
C ALA A 125 -4.41 -9.70 6.03
N VAL A 126 -3.69 -8.77 6.64
CA VAL A 126 -4.07 -7.35 6.71
C VAL A 126 -4.11 -6.73 5.32
N LEU A 127 -3.05 -6.88 4.53
CA LEU A 127 -2.99 -6.36 3.16
C LEU A 127 -4.12 -6.94 2.29
N ALA A 128 -4.42 -8.23 2.41
CA ALA A 128 -5.51 -8.88 1.69
C ALA A 128 -6.87 -8.34 2.12
N THR A 129 -7.06 -8.08 3.42
CA THR A 129 -8.29 -7.49 3.95
C THR A 129 -8.48 -6.07 3.44
N ILE A 130 -7.44 -5.24 3.49
CA ILE A 130 -7.46 -3.88 2.93
C ILE A 130 -7.75 -3.94 1.43
N ALA A 131 -7.07 -4.79 0.67
CA ALA A 131 -7.32 -4.95 -0.77
C ALA A 131 -8.77 -5.36 -1.08
N ARG A 132 -9.39 -6.25 -0.28
CA ARG A 132 -10.80 -6.62 -0.42
C ARG A 132 -11.74 -5.44 -0.12
N VAL A 133 -11.47 -4.69 0.95
CA VAL A 133 -12.27 -3.51 1.33
C VAL A 133 -12.18 -2.44 0.25
N VAL A 134 -10.98 -2.13 -0.23
CA VAL A 134 -10.74 -1.19 -1.34
C VAL A 134 -11.44 -1.68 -2.61
N ALA A 135 -11.36 -2.97 -2.95
CA ALA A 135 -11.98 -3.50 -4.17
C ALA A 135 -13.51 -3.37 -4.17
N ARG A 136 -14.14 -3.49 -2.99
CA ARG A 136 -15.59 -3.38 -2.81
C ARG A 136 -16.10 -1.95 -2.63
N SER A 137 -15.32 -1.10 -1.97
CA SER A 137 -15.82 0.18 -1.43
C SER A 137 -15.17 1.41 -2.06
N ALA A 138 -14.01 1.26 -2.72
CA ALA A 138 -13.30 2.38 -3.33
C ALA A 138 -13.93 2.80 -4.66
N VAL A 139 -13.93 4.10 -4.95
CA VAL A 139 -14.42 4.67 -6.21
C VAL A 139 -13.32 5.50 -6.87
N GLY A 140 -13.21 5.44 -8.20
CA GLY A 140 -12.29 6.27 -8.98
C GLY A 140 -10.80 6.04 -8.66
N GLN A 141 -10.11 7.11 -8.27
CA GLN A 141 -8.65 7.10 -8.04
C GLN A 141 -8.21 6.17 -6.91
N GLU A 142 -9.06 5.88 -5.93
CA GLU A 142 -8.72 4.97 -4.83
C GLU A 142 -8.51 3.52 -5.30
N LYS A 143 -9.17 3.09 -6.39
CA LYS A 143 -8.94 1.76 -6.99
C LYS A 143 -7.54 1.62 -7.60
N ARG A 144 -6.84 2.73 -7.88
CA ARG A 144 -5.45 2.69 -8.36
C ARG A 144 -4.49 2.14 -7.31
N ALA A 145 -4.86 2.11 -6.04
CA ALA A 145 -4.07 1.49 -4.98
C ALA A 145 -4.10 -0.05 -5.01
N LEU A 146 -5.11 -0.67 -5.63
CA LEU A 146 -5.27 -2.14 -5.66
C LEU A 146 -4.08 -2.88 -6.28
N PRO A 147 -3.58 -2.48 -7.47
CA PRO A 147 -2.33 -3.01 -8.02
C PRO A 147 -1.17 -3.03 -7.03
N PHE A 148 -0.94 -1.91 -6.33
CA PHE A 148 0.17 -1.77 -5.41
C PHE A 148 0.03 -2.71 -4.20
N LEU A 149 -1.17 -2.82 -3.62
CA LEU A 149 -1.44 -3.74 -2.52
C LEU A 149 -1.21 -5.20 -2.92
N ILE A 150 -1.69 -5.60 -4.10
CA ILE A 150 -1.50 -6.97 -4.62
C ILE A 150 -0.02 -7.25 -4.86
N VAL A 151 0.72 -6.30 -5.43
CA VAL A 151 2.17 -6.43 -5.64
C VAL A 151 2.89 -6.55 -4.29
N SER A 152 2.57 -5.70 -3.31
CA SER A 152 3.15 -5.78 -1.97
C SER A 152 2.92 -7.13 -1.30
N ILE A 153 1.73 -7.72 -1.42
CA ILE A 153 1.44 -9.08 -0.91
C ILE A 153 2.37 -10.11 -1.54
N ASN A 154 2.53 -10.08 -2.87
CA ASN A 154 3.40 -11.01 -3.58
C ASN A 154 4.86 -10.85 -3.20
N LEU A 155 5.34 -9.61 -3.10
CA LEU A 155 6.72 -9.31 -2.70
C LEU A 155 7.01 -9.79 -1.27
N LEU A 156 6.07 -9.57 -0.33
CA LEU A 156 6.21 -10.04 1.04
C LEU A 156 6.17 -11.56 1.14
N ALA A 157 5.27 -12.22 0.40
CA ALA A 157 5.20 -13.68 0.37
C ALA A 157 6.50 -14.29 -0.18
N LEU A 158 7.04 -13.73 -1.27
CA LEU A 158 8.30 -14.19 -1.85
C LEU A 158 9.48 -13.92 -0.91
N HIS A 159 9.52 -12.75 -0.27
CA HIS A 159 10.56 -12.43 0.71
C HIS A 159 10.52 -13.38 1.91
N ALA A 160 9.33 -13.70 2.44
CA ALA A 160 9.15 -14.67 3.51
C ALA A 160 9.69 -16.07 3.14
N LEU A 161 9.37 -16.55 1.93
CA LEU A 161 9.88 -17.83 1.43
C LEU A 161 11.39 -17.83 1.26
N ASN A 162 11.96 -16.75 0.73
CA ASN A 162 13.40 -16.63 0.54
C ASN A 162 14.16 -16.66 1.88
N GLN A 163 13.57 -16.06 2.90
CA GLN A 163 14.09 -16.07 4.25
C GLN A 163 14.06 -17.47 4.89
N GLU A 164 13.00 -18.25 4.64
CA GLU A 164 12.88 -19.63 5.13
C GLU A 164 13.96 -20.54 4.53
N ILE A 165 14.18 -20.44 3.22
CA ILE A 165 15.19 -21.22 2.51
C ILE A 165 16.61 -20.86 2.95
N GLY A 166 16.85 -19.58 3.22
CA GLY A 166 18.14 -19.11 3.71
C GLY A 166 18.53 -19.73 5.05
N ASN A 167 17.55 -20.05 5.89
CA ASN A 167 17.76 -20.66 7.20
C ASN A 167 17.77 -22.20 7.13
N ALA A 168 17.05 -22.79 6.17
CA ALA A 168 16.93 -24.24 6.02
C ALA A 168 18.21 -24.90 5.47
N TYR A 169 18.96 -24.22 4.60
CA TYR A 169 20.15 -24.78 3.97
C TYR A 169 21.42 -24.12 4.52
N GLN A 170 22.31 -24.90 5.14
CA GLN A 170 23.61 -24.40 5.61
C GLN A 170 24.65 -24.27 4.50
N GLN A 171 24.57 -25.13 3.47
CA GLN A 171 25.52 -25.12 2.36
C GLN A 171 25.18 -24.03 1.33
N GLN A 172 26.16 -23.18 1.01
CA GLN A 172 25.99 -22.04 0.11
C GLN A 172 25.47 -22.44 -1.29
N ALA A 173 26.05 -23.49 -1.88
CA ALA A 173 25.63 -23.98 -3.20
C ALA A 173 24.16 -24.47 -3.22
N ALA A 174 23.73 -25.15 -2.16
CA ALA A 174 22.34 -25.62 -2.04
C ALA A 174 21.36 -24.45 -1.84
N ARG A 175 21.75 -23.41 -1.09
CA ARG A 175 20.95 -22.19 -0.92
C ARG A 175 20.73 -21.45 -2.23
N ASP A 176 21.80 -21.26 -3.01
CA ASP A 176 21.73 -20.52 -4.26
C ASP A 176 20.86 -21.24 -5.29
N PHE A 177 20.96 -22.57 -5.36
CA PHE A 177 20.06 -23.40 -6.16
C PHE A 177 18.60 -23.31 -5.68
N ALA A 178 18.36 -23.43 -4.37
CA ALA A 178 17.02 -23.36 -3.80
C ALA A 178 16.36 -22.00 -4.00
N TYR A 179 17.13 -20.90 -3.95
CA TYR A 179 16.65 -19.58 -4.36
C TYR A 179 16.18 -19.61 -5.79
N SER A 180 17.03 -19.96 -6.76
CA SER A 180 16.65 -20.00 -8.18
C SER A 180 15.42 -20.87 -8.45
N ALA A 181 15.35 -22.06 -7.84
CA ALA A 181 14.20 -22.95 -7.95
C ALA A 181 12.90 -22.31 -7.42
N THR A 182 12.97 -21.60 -6.29
CA THR A 182 11.80 -20.96 -5.66
C THR A 182 11.23 -19.86 -6.53
N TRP A 183 12.10 -19.04 -7.12
CA TRP A 183 11.66 -17.99 -8.04
C TRP A 183 10.96 -18.57 -9.28
N MET A 184 11.46 -19.69 -9.82
CA MET A 184 10.81 -20.41 -10.93
C MET A 184 9.46 -21.00 -10.53
N VAL A 185 9.39 -21.73 -9.41
CA VAL A 185 8.16 -22.36 -8.91
C VAL A 185 7.10 -21.31 -8.58
N TYR A 186 7.50 -20.22 -7.91
CA TYR A 186 6.60 -19.11 -7.58
C TYR A 186 6.08 -18.42 -8.85
N GLY A 187 6.95 -18.15 -9.84
CA GLY A 187 6.53 -17.58 -11.14
C GLY A 187 5.56 -18.47 -11.92
N ALA A 188 5.84 -19.78 -11.97
CA ALA A 188 4.95 -20.76 -12.60
C ALA A 188 3.60 -20.85 -11.87
N GLY A 189 3.61 -20.90 -10.53
CA GLY A 189 2.41 -20.89 -9.70
C GLY A 189 1.58 -19.63 -9.91
N LEU A 190 2.22 -18.46 -9.94
CA LEU A 190 1.54 -17.19 -10.18
C LEU A 190 0.92 -17.14 -11.59
N MET A 191 1.60 -17.69 -12.59
CA MET A 191 1.09 -17.79 -13.95
C MET A 191 -0.14 -18.70 -14.02
N MET A 192 -0.08 -19.89 -13.42
CA MET A 192 -1.23 -20.82 -13.35
C MET A 192 -2.42 -20.19 -12.63
N ALA A 193 -2.19 -19.55 -11.48
CA ALA A 193 -3.20 -18.80 -10.74
C ALA A 193 -3.80 -17.65 -11.57
N GLY A 194 -2.98 -16.92 -12.33
CA GLY A 194 -3.42 -15.87 -13.25
C GLY A 194 -4.26 -16.38 -14.41
N PHE A 195 -4.06 -17.62 -14.85
CA PHE A 195 -4.94 -18.29 -15.82
C PHE A 195 -6.27 -18.71 -15.18
N TRP A 196 -6.22 -19.34 -14.01
CA TRP A 196 -7.42 -19.81 -13.29
C TRP A 196 -8.34 -18.69 -12.83
N TRP A 197 -7.80 -17.55 -12.38
CA TRP A 197 -8.61 -16.39 -11.96
C TRP A 197 -8.92 -15.38 -13.06
N LYS A 198 -8.61 -15.67 -14.33
CA LYS A 198 -8.84 -14.79 -15.50
C LYS A 198 -8.36 -13.33 -15.32
N SER A 199 -7.40 -13.08 -14.43
CA SER A 199 -6.92 -11.73 -14.11
C SER A 199 -5.70 -11.39 -14.97
N GLN A 200 -5.85 -10.43 -15.89
CA GLN A 200 -4.72 -9.93 -16.69
C GLN A 200 -3.60 -9.37 -15.81
N PHE A 201 -3.92 -8.78 -14.66
CA PHE A 201 -2.94 -8.18 -13.76
C PHE A 201 -2.00 -9.21 -13.12
N LEU A 202 -2.51 -10.40 -12.75
CA LEU A 202 -1.67 -11.48 -12.21
C LEU A 202 -0.75 -12.06 -13.29
N ARG A 203 -1.21 -12.15 -14.54
CA ARG A 203 -0.39 -12.66 -15.66
C ARG A 203 0.79 -11.73 -15.96
N TRP A 204 0.57 -10.42 -15.97
CA TRP A 204 1.65 -9.45 -16.14
C TRP A 204 2.68 -9.52 -15.02
N GLN A 205 2.23 -9.68 -13.76
CA GLN A 205 3.16 -9.90 -12.64
C GLN A 205 3.98 -11.18 -12.80
N ALA A 206 3.35 -12.28 -13.24
CA ALA A 206 4.05 -13.54 -13.47
C ALA A 206 5.09 -13.42 -14.60
N LEU A 207 4.74 -12.73 -15.69
CA LEU A 207 5.66 -12.49 -16.81
C LEU A 207 6.84 -11.62 -16.41
N ILE A 208 6.60 -10.53 -15.67
CA ILE A 208 7.66 -9.65 -15.16
C ILE A 208 8.58 -10.46 -14.24
N LEU A 209 8.01 -11.26 -13.33
CA LEU A 209 8.79 -12.09 -12.43
C LEU A 209 9.65 -13.07 -13.21
N ILE A 210 9.06 -13.83 -14.13
CA ILE A 210 9.80 -14.79 -14.99
C ILE A 210 10.92 -14.07 -15.76
N ALA A 211 10.64 -12.91 -16.36
CA ALA A 211 11.65 -12.13 -17.06
C ALA A 211 12.83 -11.74 -16.14
N ILE A 212 12.55 -11.31 -14.90
CA ILE A 212 13.57 -11.02 -13.90
C ILE A 212 14.35 -12.30 -13.53
N THR A 213 13.68 -13.43 -13.34
CA THR A 213 14.36 -14.71 -13.01
C THR A 213 15.30 -15.17 -14.11
N VAL A 214 14.83 -15.13 -15.36
CA VAL A 214 15.62 -15.48 -16.53
C VAL A 214 16.78 -14.50 -16.66
N GLY A 215 16.53 -13.20 -16.56
CA GLY A 215 17.58 -12.18 -16.58
C GLY A 215 18.62 -12.39 -15.50
N LYS A 216 18.21 -12.72 -14.27
CA LYS A 216 19.11 -13.03 -13.15
C LYS A 216 19.96 -14.27 -13.46
N VAL A 217 19.34 -15.39 -13.81
CA VAL A 217 20.04 -16.63 -14.18
C VAL A 217 21.05 -16.35 -15.30
N PHE A 218 20.66 -15.61 -16.34
CA PHE A 218 21.60 -15.22 -17.39
C PHE A 218 22.72 -14.30 -16.88
N ILE A 219 22.45 -13.31 -16.05
CA ILE A 219 23.51 -12.40 -15.58
C ILE A 219 24.48 -13.13 -14.65
N TYR A 220 23.98 -13.94 -13.71
CA TYR A 220 24.77 -14.61 -12.68
C TYR A 220 25.38 -15.94 -13.16
N ASP A 221 24.61 -16.83 -13.79
CA ASP A 221 25.12 -18.13 -14.25
C ASP A 221 26.02 -17.98 -15.49
N THR A 222 25.77 -16.96 -16.33
CA THR A 222 26.65 -16.62 -17.47
C THR A 222 27.81 -15.71 -17.06
N ALA A 223 27.93 -15.29 -15.78
CA ALA A 223 29.10 -14.56 -15.30
C ALA A 223 30.30 -15.45 -14.99
N SER A 224 30.06 -16.70 -14.62
CA SER A 224 31.11 -17.70 -14.44
C SER A 224 31.59 -18.32 -15.76
N LEU A 225 30.91 -18.03 -16.87
CA LEU A 225 31.29 -18.52 -18.20
C LEU A 225 32.30 -17.57 -18.86
N ASP A 226 33.17 -18.16 -19.68
CA ASP A 226 34.15 -17.42 -20.48
C ASP A 226 33.45 -16.36 -21.37
N ILE A 227 34.14 -15.26 -21.65
CA ILE A 227 33.56 -14.06 -22.26
C ILE A 227 32.91 -14.37 -23.62
N GLY A 228 33.45 -15.34 -24.35
CA GLY A 228 32.91 -15.82 -25.62
C GLY A 228 31.52 -16.46 -25.48
N TYR A 229 31.32 -17.32 -24.48
CA TYR A 229 30.03 -17.96 -24.21
C TYR A 229 28.97 -16.95 -23.74
N ARG A 230 29.39 -15.91 -23.02
CA ARG A 230 28.51 -14.80 -22.63
C ARG A 230 27.96 -14.06 -23.85
N ILE A 231 28.83 -13.66 -24.78
CA ILE A 231 28.42 -12.97 -26.02
C ILE A 231 27.51 -13.87 -26.88
N LEU A 232 27.89 -15.14 -27.06
CA LEU A 232 27.11 -16.09 -27.86
C LEU A 232 25.71 -16.33 -27.27
N SER A 233 25.61 -16.42 -25.94
CA SER A 233 24.33 -16.62 -25.23
C SER A 233 23.37 -15.43 -25.41
N PHE A 234 23.88 -14.20 -25.40
CA PHE A 234 23.07 -13.01 -25.66
C PHE A 234 22.58 -12.95 -27.12
N ILE A 235 23.42 -13.32 -28.07
CA ILE A 235 23.04 -13.40 -29.49
C ILE A 235 21.98 -14.47 -29.71
N ALA A 236 22.18 -15.67 -29.14
CA ALA A 236 21.23 -16.76 -29.23
C ALA A 236 19.87 -16.38 -28.62
N LEU A 237 19.87 -15.73 -27.45
CA LEU A 237 18.65 -15.24 -26.82
C LEU A 237 17.95 -14.17 -27.67
N GLY A 238 18.69 -13.23 -28.25
CA GLY A 238 18.14 -12.20 -29.14
C GLY A 238 17.47 -12.80 -30.39
N LEU A 239 18.12 -13.77 -31.02
CA LEU A 239 17.56 -14.50 -32.16
C LEU A 239 16.32 -15.30 -31.77
N LEU A 240 16.32 -15.94 -30.61
CA LEU A 240 15.17 -16.69 -30.09
C LEU A 240 13.96 -15.76 -29.86
N LEU A 241 14.18 -14.57 -29.30
CA LEU A 241 13.13 -13.57 -29.08
C LEU A 241 12.56 -13.05 -30.40
N LEU A 242 13.42 -12.76 -31.39
CA LEU A 242 12.99 -12.38 -32.73
C LEU A 242 12.16 -13.48 -33.40
N ALA A 243 12.62 -14.73 -33.33
CA ALA A 243 11.89 -15.88 -33.86
C ALA A 243 10.51 -16.04 -33.19
N THR A 244 10.46 -15.90 -31.87
CA THR A 244 9.20 -16.00 -31.09
C THR A 244 8.25 -14.87 -31.43
N SER A 245 8.74 -13.64 -31.56
CA SER A 245 7.93 -12.47 -31.95
C SER A 245 7.33 -12.66 -33.34
N TYR A 246 8.15 -13.06 -34.32
CA TYR A 246 7.69 -13.35 -35.68
C TYR A 246 6.59 -14.43 -35.70
N TRP A 247 6.78 -15.50 -34.92
CA TRP A 247 5.82 -16.60 -34.86
C TRP A 247 4.49 -16.20 -34.20
N TYR A 248 4.55 -15.34 -33.19
CA TYR A 248 3.36 -14.79 -32.52
C TYR A 248 2.58 -13.84 -33.44
N GLU A 249 3.29 -12.99 -34.19
CA GLU A 249 2.70 -12.07 -35.15
C GLU A 249 2.04 -12.81 -36.33
N LYS A 250 2.70 -13.85 -36.85
CA LYS A 250 2.15 -14.73 -37.90
C LYS A 250 0.84 -15.40 -37.49
N LYS A 251 0.66 -15.75 -36.22
CA LYS A 251 -0.59 -16.35 -35.71
C LYS A 251 -1.69 -15.35 -35.41
N ARG A 252 -1.38 -14.05 -35.34
CA ARG A 252 -2.33 -12.99 -35.01
C ARG A 252 -3.03 -12.39 -36.23
N SER A 253 -2.50 -12.63 -37.44
CA SER A 253 -3.13 -12.22 -38.69
C SER A 253 -3.90 -13.41 -39.30
N PRO A 254 -5.21 -13.59 -39.01
CA PRO A 254 -6.04 -14.44 -39.84
C PRO A 254 -6.22 -13.73 -41.19
N GLY A 255 -5.43 -14.15 -42.18
CA GLY A 255 -5.78 -13.97 -43.59
C GLY A 255 -6.87 -14.94 -43.99
#